data_AF-A0A7J4ES60-F1
#
_entry.id   AF-A0A7J4ES60-F1
#
_cell.length_a   1.000
_cell.length_b   1.000
_cell.length_c   1.000
_cell.angle_alpha   90.00
_cell.angle_beta   90.00
_cell.angle_gamma   90.00
#
_symmetry.space_group_name_H-M   'P 1'
#
loop_
_entity.id
_entity.type
_entity.pdbx_description
1 polymer ?
#
loop_
_entity_poly.entity_id
_entity_poly.type
_entity_poly.pdbx_seq_one_letter_code
_entity_poly.pdbx_strand_id
1 'polypeptide(L)'
;MTLIKQNGKIKTIHTPIKAKYRRNYLINEITFPQGSELYHKRVGKFGVRSNFFIKFKTVANIVVEGDYNFTIASDDGFRLKIDNKTICLFAKDRPFKKSVCPVHLKKGVHNIDLLYFQGFGQLGLLTKV
;
A
#
# COMPACT_ATOMS: atom_id res chain seq x y z
N MET A 1 5.43 1.70 8.57
CA MET A 1 4.17 1.07 8.13
C MET A 1 3.49 0.35 9.29
N THR A 2 2.18 0.10 9.18
CA THR A 2 1.42 -0.79 10.06
C THR A 2 0.89 -1.97 9.25
N LEU A 3 1.32 -3.18 9.60
CA LEU A 3 0.72 -4.43 9.15
C LEU A 3 -0.50 -4.75 10.02
N ILE A 4 -1.62 -5.08 9.40
CA ILE A 4 -2.88 -5.37 10.09
C ILE A 4 -3.37 -6.73 9.61
N LYS A 5 -3.30 -7.76 10.47
CA LYS A 5 -3.91 -9.04 10.15
C LYS A 5 -5.42 -8.93 10.35
N GLN A 6 -6.20 -9.27 9.34
CA GLN A 6 -7.66 -9.30 9.43
C GLN A 6 -8.12 -10.54 10.21
N ASN A 7 -9.12 -10.34 11.07
CA ASN A 7 -9.98 -11.38 11.61
C ASN A 7 -11.13 -11.62 10.61
N GLY A 8 -11.02 -12.70 9.84
CA GLY A 8 -11.93 -13.01 8.73
C GLY A 8 -11.35 -12.65 7.35
N LYS A 9 -12.21 -12.69 6.33
CA LYS A 9 -11.82 -12.49 4.93
C LYS A 9 -11.83 -11.01 4.52
N ILE A 10 -10.91 -10.63 3.63
CA ILE A 10 -10.96 -9.36 2.91
C ILE A 10 -11.48 -9.64 1.50
N LYS A 11 -12.47 -8.89 1.04
CA LYS A 11 -13.01 -8.99 -0.34
C LYS A 11 -12.62 -7.80 -1.22
N THR A 12 -12.40 -6.66 -0.59
CA THR A 12 -12.08 -5.38 -1.22
C THR A 12 -11.33 -4.49 -0.24
N ILE A 13 -10.72 -3.41 -0.76
CA ILE A 13 -10.12 -2.34 0.03
C ILE A 13 -11.11 -1.64 0.99
N HIS A 14 -12.42 -1.79 0.75
CA HIS A 14 -13.50 -1.22 1.57
C HIS A 14 -13.95 -2.15 2.69
N THR A 15 -13.43 -3.38 2.75
CA THR A 15 -13.75 -4.30 3.85
C THR A 15 -13.41 -3.63 5.19
N PRO A 16 -14.34 -3.54 6.15
CA PRO A 16 -14.05 -2.95 7.46
C PRO A 16 -12.90 -3.68 8.14
N ILE A 17 -11.94 -2.91 8.65
CA ILE A 17 -10.76 -3.46 9.32
C ILE A 17 -11.20 -4.00 10.69
N LYS A 18 -11.20 -5.33 10.83
CA LYS A 18 -11.41 -6.07 12.08
C LYS A 18 -10.09 -6.74 12.44
N ALA A 19 -9.21 -5.99 13.08
CA ALA A 19 -7.84 -6.46 13.33
C ALA A 19 -7.82 -7.66 14.29
N LYS A 20 -7.26 -8.80 13.85
CA LYS A 20 -6.82 -9.87 14.74
C LYS A 20 -5.58 -9.42 15.54
N TYR A 21 -4.65 -8.74 14.86
CA TYR A 21 -3.52 -8.04 15.48
C TYR A 21 -2.98 -6.94 14.56
N ARG A 22 -2.17 -6.05 15.13
CA ARG A 22 -1.42 -5.00 14.43
C ARG A 22 0.06 -5.09 14.78
N ARG A 23 0.94 -4.85 13.81
CA ARG A 23 2.39 -4.73 14.02
C ARG A 23 2.89 -3.49 13.29
N ASN A 24 3.69 -2.69 13.98
CA ASN A 24 4.29 -1.48 13.42
C ASN A 24 5.75 -1.75 13.07
N TYR A 25 6.17 -1.26 11.91
CA TYR A 25 7.55 -1.40 11.43
C TYR A 25 8.04 -0.06 10.92
N LEU A 26 9.27 0.30 11.31
CA LEU A 26 9.96 1.45 10.76
C LEU A 26 10.65 1.02 9.46
N ILE A 27 10.03 1.32 8.33
CA ILE A 27 10.59 1.10 6.99
C ILE A 27 10.34 2.33 6.13
N ASN A 28 11.35 2.70 5.34
CA ASN A 28 11.32 3.89 4.48
C ASN A 28 10.96 3.54 3.02
N GLU A 29 10.83 2.25 2.72
CA GLU A 29 10.60 1.74 1.37
C GLU A 29 9.48 0.70 1.42
N ILE A 30 8.50 0.84 0.52
CA ILE A 30 7.39 -0.09 0.35
C ILE A 30 7.68 -0.94 -0.91
N THR A 31 8.52 -1.94 -0.70
CA THR A 31 8.96 -2.90 -1.71
C THR A 31 8.78 -4.31 -1.14
N PHE A 32 7.64 -4.91 -1.45
CA PHE A 32 7.27 -6.28 -1.16
C PHE A 32 7.15 -7.04 -2.49
N PRO A 33 8.17 -7.84 -2.87
CA PRO A 33 8.18 -8.58 -4.13
C PRO A 33 6.98 -9.54 -4.25
N GLN A 34 6.69 -9.96 -5.49
CA GLN A 34 5.68 -10.98 -5.70
C GLN A 34 6.09 -12.29 -5.04
N GLY A 35 5.15 -12.94 -4.34
CA GLY A 35 5.42 -14.20 -3.67
C GLY A 35 4.19 -14.76 -2.97
N SER A 36 4.39 -15.82 -2.18
CA SER A 36 3.33 -16.46 -1.38
C SER A 36 3.33 -16.02 0.09
N GLU A 37 4.29 -15.19 0.49
CA GLU A 37 4.45 -14.68 1.85
C GLU A 37 5.04 -13.27 1.82
N LEU A 38 4.54 -12.40 2.70
CA LEU A 38 5.02 -11.02 2.78
C LEU A 38 6.47 -11.00 3.26
N TYR A 39 7.33 -10.42 2.43
CA TYR A 39 8.77 -10.35 2.65
C TYR A 39 9.31 -8.96 2.27
N HIS A 40 10.24 -8.45 3.06
CA HIS A 40 10.97 -7.23 2.76
C HIS A 40 12.47 -7.46 2.93
N LYS A 41 13.28 -7.00 1.96
CA LYS A 41 14.72 -7.29 1.90
C LYS A 41 15.50 -7.02 3.19
N ARG A 42 15.15 -5.96 3.93
CA ARG A 42 15.83 -5.58 5.19
C ARG A 42 15.22 -6.19 6.46
N VAL A 43 13.93 -6.54 6.43
CA VAL A 43 13.19 -6.98 7.63
C VAL A 43 13.01 -8.50 7.64
N GLY A 44 13.10 -9.14 6.47
CA GLY A 44 12.80 -10.55 6.31
C GLY A 44 11.30 -10.81 6.12
N LYS A 45 10.87 -12.01 6.50
CA LYS A 45 9.50 -12.49 6.39
C LYS A 45 8.64 -11.96 7.53
N PHE A 46 7.41 -11.57 7.23
CA PHE A 46 6.46 -11.07 8.22
C PHE A 46 5.56 -12.17 8.81
N GLY A 47 5.60 -13.39 8.27
CA GLY A 47 4.77 -14.50 8.73
C GLY A 47 3.30 -14.39 8.31
N VAL A 48 3.00 -13.65 7.22
CA VAL A 48 1.63 -13.45 6.71
C VAL A 48 1.55 -13.70 5.22
N ARG A 49 0.47 -14.36 4.79
CA ARG A 49 0.24 -14.76 3.39
C ARG A 49 -1.06 -14.21 2.81
N SER A 50 -2.08 -14.02 3.66
CA SER A 50 -3.42 -13.66 3.22
C SER A 50 -4.20 -12.91 4.29
N ASN A 51 -5.28 -12.24 3.86
CA ASN A 51 -6.20 -11.50 4.71
C ASN A 51 -5.46 -10.54 5.64
N PHE A 52 -4.69 -9.63 5.05
CA PHE A 52 -4.04 -8.55 5.79
C PHE A 52 -4.13 -7.23 5.02
N PHE A 53 -3.98 -6.13 5.76
CA PHE A 53 -3.78 -4.81 5.19
C PHE A 53 -2.38 -4.31 5.54
N ILE A 54 -1.80 -3.48 4.67
CA ILE A 54 -0.67 -2.63 4.99
C ILE A 54 -1.14 -1.18 4.92
N LYS A 55 -0.96 -0.46 6.01
CA LYS A 55 -1.16 0.99 6.07
C LYS A 55 0.20 1.66 6.14
N PHE A 56 0.51 2.47 5.13
CA PHE A 56 1.69 3.31 5.12
C PHE A 56 1.25 4.77 5.10
N LYS A 57 1.75 5.54 6.05
CA LYS A 57 1.54 6.98 6.17
C LYS A 57 2.90 7.63 6.21
N THR A 58 3.10 8.65 5.39
CA THR A 58 4.31 9.47 5.40
C THR A 58 3.97 10.89 4.99
N VAL A 59 4.95 11.76 5.14
CA VAL A 59 4.91 13.13 4.64
C VAL A 59 5.95 13.25 3.53
N ALA A 60 5.63 13.97 2.46
CA ALA A 60 6.57 14.33 1.41
C ALA A 60 6.69 15.85 1.31
N ASN A 61 7.92 16.36 1.29
CA ASN A 61 8.18 17.77 1.01
C ASN A 61 8.46 17.93 -0.49
N ILE A 62 7.51 18.50 -1.21
CA ILE A 62 7.60 18.79 -2.63
C ILE A 62 8.33 20.12 -2.80
N VAL A 63 9.55 20.07 -3.34
CA VAL A 63 10.40 21.25 -3.50
C VAL A 63 10.10 22.05 -4.76
N VAL A 64 9.53 21.39 -5.78
CA VAL A 64 9.14 21.98 -7.08
C VAL A 64 7.69 21.60 -7.35
N GLU A 65 6.84 22.60 -7.57
CA GLU A 65 5.47 22.38 -8.02
C GLU A 65 5.44 21.74 -9.42
N GLY A 66 4.52 20.82 -9.66
CA GLY A 66 4.39 20.19 -10.97
C GLY A 66 3.62 18.87 -10.95
N ASP A 67 3.69 18.18 -12.09
CA ASP A 67 3.05 16.89 -12.30
C ASP A 67 3.97 15.73 -11.89
N TYR A 68 3.42 14.82 -11.07
CA TYR A 68 4.10 13.66 -10.54
C TYR A 68 3.36 12.38 -10.92
N ASN A 69 4.11 11.30 -11.15
CA ASN A 69 3.57 9.98 -11.51
C ASN A 69 3.92 8.93 -10.47
N PHE A 70 3.02 8.71 -9.51
CA PHE A 70 3.18 7.59 -8.59
C PHE A 70 2.92 6.27 -9.33
N THR A 71 3.85 5.33 -9.22
CA THR A 71 3.70 3.98 -9.73
C THR A 71 3.44 3.03 -8.57
N ILE A 72 2.34 2.29 -8.64
CA ILE A 72 2.00 1.26 -7.66
C ILE A 72 1.75 -0.05 -8.42
N ALA A 73 2.56 -1.07 -8.15
CA ALA A 73 2.25 -2.44 -8.55
C ALA A 73 1.73 -3.20 -7.35
N SER A 74 0.60 -3.91 -7.49
CA SER A 74 0.07 -4.70 -6.39
C SER A 74 -0.71 -5.92 -6.85
N ASP A 75 -0.74 -6.90 -5.95
CA ASP A 75 -1.59 -8.09 -5.91
C ASP A 75 -1.95 -8.25 -4.42
N ASP A 76 -3.15 -7.99 -3.93
CA ASP A 76 -4.38 -7.58 -4.62
C ASP A 76 -4.48 -6.06 -4.88
N GLY A 77 -5.34 -5.36 -4.15
CA GLY A 77 -5.74 -3.97 -4.40
C GLY A 77 -5.15 -2.96 -3.43
N PHE A 78 -5.29 -1.68 -3.77
CA PHE A 78 -4.72 -0.57 -3.02
C PHE A 78 -5.55 0.71 -3.13
N ARG A 79 -5.25 1.69 -2.27
CA ARG A 79 -5.71 3.07 -2.36
C ARG A 79 -4.58 4.01 -1.97
N LEU A 80 -4.23 4.91 -2.88
CA LEU A 80 -3.34 6.05 -2.64
C LEU A 80 -4.18 7.29 -2.35
N LYS A 81 -3.90 7.94 -1.22
CA LYS A 81 -4.40 9.28 -0.90
C LYS A 81 -3.24 10.26 -0.75
N ILE A 82 -3.45 11.47 -1.26
CA ILE A 82 -2.59 12.62 -0.99
C ILE A 82 -3.48 13.74 -0.45
N ASP A 83 -3.12 14.32 0.68
CA ASP A 83 -3.91 15.33 1.42
C ASP A 83 -5.38 14.93 1.57
N ASN A 84 -5.59 13.70 2.01
CA ASN A 84 -6.90 13.06 2.21
C ASN A 84 -7.73 12.81 0.94
N LYS A 85 -7.28 13.27 -0.25
CA LYS A 85 -7.93 13.02 -1.54
C LYS A 85 -7.45 11.70 -2.15
N THR A 86 -8.36 10.87 -2.63
CA THR A 86 -8.00 9.62 -3.33
C THR A 86 -7.47 9.95 -4.71
N ILE A 87 -6.19 9.67 -4.94
CA ILE A 87 -5.53 9.88 -6.23
C ILE A 87 -5.71 8.64 -7.12
N CYS A 88 -5.63 7.46 -6.52
CA CYS A 88 -5.58 6.21 -7.26
C CYS A 88 -6.16 5.08 -6.41
N LEU A 89 -6.94 4.21 -7.03
CA LEU A 89 -7.69 3.17 -6.35
C LEU A 89 -7.82 1.95 -7.24
N PHE A 90 -7.48 0.79 -6.68
CA PHE A 90 -7.92 -0.49 -7.19
C PHE A 90 -8.59 -1.25 -6.06
N ALA A 91 -9.92 -1.32 -6.09
CA ALA A 91 -10.70 -1.69 -4.92
C ALA A 91 -10.84 -3.21 -4.71
N LYS A 92 -10.68 -4.03 -5.75
CA LYS A 92 -10.98 -5.47 -5.75
C LYS A 92 -9.70 -6.30 -5.84
N ASP A 93 -9.88 -7.62 -5.80
CA ASP A 93 -8.83 -8.60 -6.04
C ASP A 93 -8.32 -8.49 -7.49
N ARG A 94 -7.02 -8.73 -7.69
CA ARG A 94 -6.40 -8.78 -9.02
C ARG A 94 -5.04 -9.48 -8.96
N PRO A 95 -4.60 -10.09 -10.07
CA PRO A 95 -3.20 -10.46 -10.23
C PRO A 95 -2.28 -9.24 -10.17
N PHE A 96 -1.00 -9.49 -9.85
CA PHE A 96 0.05 -8.48 -9.81
C PHE A 96 0.10 -7.62 -11.07
N LYS A 97 -0.26 -6.34 -10.90
CA LYS A 97 -0.33 -5.40 -12.02
C LYS A 97 0.10 -4.00 -11.60
N LYS A 98 0.80 -3.31 -12.51
CA LYS A 98 1.22 -1.92 -12.35
C LYS A 98 0.08 -0.96 -12.65
N SER A 99 -0.01 0.10 -11.85
CA SER A 99 -0.90 1.25 -12.01
C SER A 99 -0.05 2.53 -11.97
N VAL A 100 -0.31 3.45 -12.90
CA VAL A 100 0.26 4.80 -12.89
C VAL A 100 -0.80 5.75 -12.35
N CYS A 101 -0.41 6.60 -11.42
CA CYS A 101 -1.28 7.45 -10.63
C CYS A 101 -0.78 8.89 -10.76
N PRO A 102 -1.19 9.61 -11.83
CA PRO A 102 -0.78 10.99 -12.06
C PRO A 102 -1.42 11.93 -11.04
N VAL A 103 -0.68 12.94 -10.60
CA VAL A 103 -1.17 13.98 -9.68
C VAL A 103 -0.34 15.25 -9.83
N HIS A 104 -1.01 16.39 -9.81
CA HIS A 104 -0.37 17.68 -9.70
C HIS A 104 -0.16 18.04 -8.22
N LEU A 105 1.07 18.37 -7.82
CA LEU A 105 1.42 18.74 -6.44
C LEU A 105 2.02 20.14 -6.40
N LYS A 106 1.58 20.93 -5.43
CA LYS A 106 2.15 22.25 -5.13
C LYS A 106 3.48 22.11 -4.41
N LYS A 107 4.29 23.16 -4.40
CA LYS A 107 5.44 23.23 -3.51
C LYS A 107 4.95 23.21 -2.05
N GLY A 108 5.57 22.38 -1.22
CA GLY A 108 5.28 22.29 0.21
C GLY A 108 5.09 20.87 0.71
N VAL A 109 4.53 20.78 1.91
CA VAL A 109 4.39 19.53 2.65
C VAL A 109 3.05 18.86 2.35
N HIS A 110 3.10 17.62 1.88
CA HIS A 110 1.93 16.82 1.51
C HIS A 110 1.86 15.53 2.33
N ASN A 111 0.65 15.17 2.77
CA ASN A 111 0.41 13.91 3.48
C ASN A 111 0.15 12.79 2.48
N ILE A 112 0.90 11.69 2.58
CA ILE A 112 0.74 10.50 1.72
C ILE A 112 0.23 9.33 2.56
N ASP A 113 -0.89 8.75 2.13
CA ASP A 113 -1.58 7.64 2.77
C ASP A 113 -1.80 6.51 1.75
N LEU A 114 -1.00 5.45 1.83
CA LEU A 114 -1.18 4.23 1.04
C LEU A 114 -1.81 3.13 1.89
N LEU A 115 -2.94 2.60 1.43
CA LEU A 115 -3.55 1.39 1.97
C LEU A 115 -3.45 0.29 0.91
N TYR A 116 -2.91 -0.87 1.27
CA TYR A 116 -2.89 -2.07 0.46
C TYR A 116 -3.61 -3.18 1.19
N PHE A 117 -4.24 -4.10 0.47
CA PHE A 117 -4.80 -5.32 1.04
C PHE A 117 -4.36 -6.54 0.25
N GLN A 118 -4.25 -7.65 0.97
CA GLN A 118 -4.12 -8.98 0.41
C GLN A 118 -5.28 -9.84 0.89
N GLY A 119 -6.10 -10.33 -0.02
CA GLY A 119 -7.19 -11.26 0.24
C GLY A 119 -6.68 -12.69 0.31
N PHE A 120 -6.10 -13.21 -0.78
CA PHE A 120 -5.64 -14.60 -0.91
C PHE A 120 -4.72 -14.76 -2.13
N GLY A 121 -4.13 -15.95 -2.31
CA GLY A 121 -3.29 -16.22 -3.48
C GLY A 121 -1.88 -15.64 -3.35
N GLN A 122 -1.30 -15.24 -4.48
CA GLN A 122 -0.02 -14.53 -4.49
C GLN A 122 -0.22 -13.10 -4.02
N LEU A 123 0.83 -12.52 -3.46
CA LEU A 123 0.85 -11.15 -2.97
C LEU A 123 1.99 -10.39 -3.60
N GLY A 124 1.91 -9.06 -3.59
CA GLY A 124 3.01 -8.17 -3.91
C GLY A 124 2.59 -6.71 -3.78
N LEU A 125 3.53 -5.84 -3.42
CA LEU A 125 3.33 -4.39 -3.38
C LEU A 125 4.66 -3.67 -3.62
N LEU A 126 4.78 -3.00 -4.76
CA LEU A 126 5.95 -2.18 -5.10
C LEU A 126 5.51 -0.73 -5.36
N THR A 127 6.23 0.23 -4.81
CA THR A 127 5.99 1.66 -5.04
C THR A 127 7.20 2.34 -5.64
N LYS A 128 6.97 3.25 -6.60
CA LYS A 128 7.97 4.18 -7.11
C LYS A 128 7.31 5.55 -7.33
N VAL A 129 8.07 6.62 -7.15
CA VAL A 129 7.70 8.00 -7.52
C VAL A 129 8.66 8.46 -8.59
#